data_AF-A0A2N3K6B9-F1
#
_entry.id   AF-A0A2N3K6B9-F1
#
_cell.length_a   1.000
_cell.length_b   1.000
_cell.length_c   1.000
_cell.angle_alpha   90.00
_cell.angle_beta   90.00
_cell.angle_gamma   90.00
#
_symmetry.space_group_name_H-M   'P 1'
#
loop_
_entity.id
_entity.type
_entity.pdbx_description
1 polymer ?
#
loop_
_entity_poly.entity_id
_entity_poly.type
_entity_poly.pdbx_seq_one_letter_code
_entity_poly.pdbx_strand_id
1 'polypeptide(L)'
;MTVPDPAGSRAILIGVHSAADGLGMGALPAVEQNLAAMRRLLTDGTVWDLPDEHCFSVPEPAYPHEVLDEVQRAAAEATDTLLLYYSGHGLLVGESQDLHLALKGVHWEDDCLSYAKVRTRLRQSGSRARRTVVILDCCYSGKALNGEMGTAAEQNQGDPSAKQQELAALVASKAEIEGVCVLTASAATRKALSPVGERYSAFTGELIHVLSHGVEGGSEYLDMTAIYDAVSARLALRPGMPVPQFGTRGHGAEIVIAPNRAHRPPRPPAGTVNASVEVHPAQAVPIPDRGLAPVLATYKGVEIRDRQVLLQFLTQLKADDRGADV
;
A
#
# COMPACT_ATOMS: atom_id res chain seq x y z
N MET A 1 10.76 -4.30 9.31
CA MET A 1 9.82 -3.38 8.66
C MET A 1 9.08 -2.64 9.76
N THR A 2 8.85 -1.32 9.63
CA THR A 2 8.19 -0.51 10.66
C THR A 2 7.00 0.19 10.04
N VAL A 3 5.89 0.27 10.79
CA VAL A 3 4.77 1.14 10.43
C VAL A 3 5.21 2.61 10.44
N PRO A 4 4.52 3.49 9.68
CA PRO A 4 4.78 4.92 9.69
C PRO A 4 4.72 5.54 11.10
N ASP A 5 5.63 6.48 11.38
CA ASP A 5 5.60 7.27 12.61
C ASP A 5 4.53 8.37 12.50
N PRO A 6 3.48 8.39 13.35
CA PRO A 6 2.38 9.34 13.22
C PRO A 6 2.80 10.80 13.45
N ALA A 7 3.84 11.04 14.25
CA ALA A 7 4.35 12.38 14.49
C ALA A 7 5.03 12.96 13.24
N GLY A 8 5.79 12.12 12.53
CA GLY A 8 6.50 12.47 11.30
C GLY A 8 5.70 12.29 10.02
N SER A 9 4.46 11.78 10.10
CA SER A 9 3.65 11.45 8.93
C SER A 9 2.57 12.49 8.64
N ARG A 10 2.19 12.63 7.38
CA ARG A 10 1.10 13.51 6.94
C ARG A 10 0.20 12.77 5.94
N ALA A 11 -1.09 13.06 5.99
CA ALA A 11 -2.05 12.58 5.01
C ALA A 11 -2.87 13.73 4.43
N ILE A 12 -3.10 13.69 3.13
CA ILE A 12 -4.02 14.60 2.43
C ILE A 12 -5.05 13.76 1.70
N LEU A 13 -6.33 14.03 1.99
CA LEU A 13 -7.48 13.32 1.42
C LEU A 13 -8.29 14.30 0.58
N ILE A 14 -8.27 14.14 -0.74
CA ILE A 14 -8.98 15.00 -1.68
C ILE A 14 -10.15 14.22 -2.26
N GLY A 15 -11.33 14.83 -2.31
CA GLY A 15 -12.48 14.16 -2.90
C GLY A 15 -13.44 15.10 -3.61
N VAL A 16 -13.91 14.67 -4.77
CA VAL A 16 -14.91 15.37 -5.59
C VAL A 16 -16.07 14.42 -5.86
N HIS A 17 -17.20 14.69 -5.21
CA HIS A 17 -18.44 13.93 -5.31
C HIS A 17 -19.51 14.64 -6.18
N SER A 18 -19.39 15.95 -6.38
CA SER A 18 -20.30 16.71 -7.24
C SER A 18 -20.20 16.28 -8.69
N ALA A 19 -21.30 16.47 -9.42
CA ALA A 19 -21.28 16.31 -10.86
C ALA A 19 -20.38 17.37 -11.52
N ALA A 20 -19.70 16.97 -12.59
CA ALA A 20 -19.02 17.84 -13.53
C ALA A 20 -19.78 17.75 -14.87
N ASP A 21 -20.97 18.37 -14.90
CA ASP A 21 -21.89 18.29 -16.03
C ASP A 21 -21.28 18.84 -17.32
N GLY A 22 -20.41 19.86 -17.22
CA GLY A 22 -19.68 20.42 -18.36
C GLY A 22 -18.78 19.38 -19.06
N LEU A 23 -18.35 18.34 -18.35
CA LEU A 23 -17.56 17.23 -18.87
C LEU A 23 -18.40 15.94 -19.07
N GLY A 24 -19.73 16.01 -18.90
CA GLY A 24 -20.62 14.84 -19.02
C GLY A 24 -20.45 13.81 -17.88
N MET A 25 -19.89 14.24 -16.76
CA MET A 25 -19.56 13.36 -15.64
C MET A 25 -20.53 13.57 -14.48
N GLY A 26 -21.44 12.61 -14.28
CA GLY A 26 -22.38 12.64 -13.16
C GLY A 26 -21.71 12.55 -11.78
N ALA A 27 -22.49 12.84 -10.74
CA ALA A 27 -22.04 12.81 -9.35
C ALA A 27 -21.54 11.44 -8.88
N LEU A 28 -20.65 11.45 -7.89
CA LEU A 28 -20.06 10.30 -7.21
C LEU A 28 -20.31 10.41 -5.70
N PRO A 29 -21.56 10.23 -5.23
CA PRO A 29 -21.92 10.49 -3.82
C PRO A 29 -21.12 9.65 -2.81
N ALA A 30 -20.63 8.48 -3.21
CA ALA A 30 -19.81 7.63 -2.34
C ALA A 30 -18.46 8.27 -1.95
N VAL A 31 -17.96 9.25 -2.72
CA VAL A 31 -16.68 9.91 -2.46
C VAL A 31 -16.68 10.68 -1.13
N GLU A 32 -17.81 11.26 -0.72
CA GLU A 32 -17.92 11.91 0.59
C GLU A 32 -17.68 10.91 1.73
N GLN A 33 -18.31 9.73 1.63
CA GLN A 33 -18.18 8.65 2.61
C GLN A 33 -16.77 8.02 2.57
N ASN A 34 -16.16 7.94 1.39
CA ASN A 34 -14.77 7.51 1.23
C ASN A 34 -13.83 8.38 2.06
N LEU A 35 -13.91 9.71 1.91
CA LEU A 35 -13.06 10.65 2.65
C LEU A 35 -13.25 10.51 4.16
N ALA A 36 -14.51 10.46 4.63
CA ALA A 36 -14.81 10.32 6.04
C ALA A 36 -14.24 9.02 6.63
N ALA A 37 -14.38 7.90 5.90
CA ALA A 37 -13.86 6.61 6.34
C ALA A 37 -12.32 6.55 6.31
N MET A 38 -11.68 7.07 5.26
CA MET A 38 -10.22 7.12 5.17
C MET A 38 -9.62 8.01 6.25
N ARG A 39 -10.22 9.18 6.53
CA ARG A 39 -9.81 10.05 7.64
C ARG A 39 -9.85 9.27 8.96
N ARG A 40 -10.98 8.65 9.26
CA ARG A 40 -11.17 7.88 10.49
C ARG A 40 -10.11 6.78 10.64
N LEU A 41 -9.86 5.98 9.61
CA LEU A 41 -8.87 4.89 9.67
C LEU A 41 -7.46 5.40 9.96
N LEU A 42 -7.11 6.58 9.44
CA LEU A 42 -5.80 7.17 9.64
C LEU A 42 -5.64 7.76 11.04
N THR A 43 -6.71 8.23 11.68
CA THR A 43 -6.68 8.94 12.97
C THR A 43 -7.17 8.13 14.17
N ASP A 44 -7.83 6.98 13.99
CA ASP A 44 -8.42 6.17 15.09
C ASP A 44 -7.53 5.02 15.59
N GLY A 45 -6.27 5.00 15.16
CA GLY A 45 -5.31 3.94 15.47
C GLY A 45 -5.52 2.63 14.70
N THR A 46 -6.42 2.59 13.72
CA THR A 46 -6.53 1.42 12.82
C THR A 46 -5.31 1.30 11.91
N VAL A 47 -4.86 2.42 11.33
CA VAL A 47 -3.73 2.48 10.39
C VAL A 47 -2.51 3.12 11.04
N TRP A 48 -2.57 4.43 11.33
CA TRP A 48 -1.42 5.19 11.86
C TRP A 48 -1.66 5.77 13.24
N ASP A 49 -2.88 6.19 13.61
CA ASP A 49 -3.12 7.05 14.79
C ASP A 49 -2.56 8.47 14.59
N LEU A 50 -2.77 9.04 13.40
CA LEU A 50 -2.38 10.41 13.10
C LEU A 50 -3.07 11.40 14.04
N PRO A 51 -2.32 12.39 14.58
CA PRO A 51 -2.94 13.60 15.11
C PRO A 51 -3.88 14.23 14.08
N ASP A 52 -4.98 14.81 14.55
CA ASP A 52 -6.01 15.36 13.66
C ASP A 52 -5.46 16.45 12.72
N GLU A 53 -4.48 17.23 13.18
CA GLU A 53 -3.77 18.25 12.41
C GLU A 53 -2.85 17.67 11.32
N HIS A 54 -2.48 16.39 11.40
CA HIS A 54 -1.62 15.71 10.43
C HIS A 54 -2.42 15.01 9.32
N CYS A 55 -3.74 14.93 9.44
CA CYS A 55 -4.64 14.39 8.43
C CYS A 55 -5.52 15.52 7.89
N PHE A 56 -5.24 16.01 6.68
CA PHE A 56 -6.00 17.10 6.07
C PHE A 56 -6.98 16.58 5.02
N SER A 57 -8.19 17.14 4.97
CA SER A 57 -9.19 16.78 3.97
C SER A 57 -9.54 18.01 3.13
N VAL A 58 -9.51 17.83 1.80
CA VAL A 58 -9.89 18.84 0.81
C VAL A 58 -11.14 18.34 0.08
N PRO A 59 -12.34 18.49 0.67
CA PRO A 59 -13.58 18.13 0.00
C PRO A 59 -13.94 19.20 -1.04
N GLU A 60 -14.35 18.76 -2.23
CA GLU A 60 -14.94 19.63 -3.24
C GLU A 60 -14.08 20.85 -3.64
N PRO A 61 -12.74 20.72 -3.83
CA PRO A 61 -11.91 21.83 -4.26
C PRO A 61 -12.40 22.36 -5.61
N ALA A 62 -12.59 23.67 -5.73
CA ALA A 62 -13.01 24.31 -6.96
C ALA A 62 -11.81 24.76 -7.81
N TYR A 63 -10.66 24.97 -7.18
CA TYR A 63 -9.48 25.52 -7.83
C TYR A 63 -8.21 24.69 -7.56
N PRO A 64 -7.29 24.57 -8.54
CA PRO A 64 -6.07 23.78 -8.38
C PRO A 64 -5.19 24.18 -7.19
N HIS A 65 -5.15 25.48 -6.84
CA HIS A 65 -4.29 25.98 -5.76
C HIS A 65 -4.72 25.45 -4.38
N GLU A 66 -6.03 25.24 -4.14
CA GLU A 66 -6.54 24.68 -2.89
C GLU A 66 -5.95 23.29 -2.59
N VAL A 67 -5.69 22.51 -3.63
CA VAL A 67 -5.02 21.21 -3.50
C VAL A 67 -3.50 21.38 -3.48
N LEU A 68 -2.94 22.15 -4.40
CA LEU A 68 -1.49 22.26 -4.57
C LEU A 68 -0.79 22.88 -3.35
N ASP A 69 -1.43 23.84 -2.69
CA ASP A 69 -0.88 24.51 -1.51
C ASP A 69 -0.83 23.54 -0.32
N GLU A 70 -1.88 22.73 -0.13
CA GLU A 70 -1.91 21.69 0.91
C GLU A 70 -0.92 20.57 0.63
N VAL A 71 -0.80 20.12 -0.63
CA VAL A 71 0.23 19.15 -1.05
C VAL A 71 1.63 19.68 -0.75
N GLN A 72 1.89 20.94 -1.07
CA GLN A 72 3.18 21.58 -0.78
C GLN A 72 3.44 21.64 0.73
N ARG A 73 2.45 22.05 1.52
CA ARG A 73 2.55 22.14 2.98
C ARG A 73 2.84 20.78 3.61
N ALA A 74 2.03 19.77 3.33
CA ALA A 74 2.23 18.44 3.89
C ALA A 74 3.56 17.81 3.45
N ALA A 75 3.98 18.04 2.20
CA ALA A 75 5.27 17.57 1.72
C ALA A 75 6.45 18.23 2.43
N ALA A 76 6.34 19.51 2.78
CA ALA A 76 7.37 20.22 3.55
C ALA A 76 7.43 19.76 5.02
N GLU A 77 6.28 19.39 5.60
CA GLU A 77 6.17 18.99 7.01
C GLU A 77 6.46 17.50 7.27
N ALA A 78 6.15 16.62 6.30
CA ALA A 78 6.34 15.18 6.48
C ALA A 78 7.83 14.81 6.53
N THR A 79 8.21 14.05 7.55
CA THR A 79 9.58 13.55 7.76
C THR A 79 9.68 12.02 7.75
N ASP A 80 8.55 11.32 7.89
CA ASP A 80 8.49 9.86 7.81
C ASP A 80 7.69 9.41 6.58
N THR A 81 6.36 9.56 6.61
CA THR A 81 5.49 9.09 5.51
C THR A 81 4.49 10.16 5.08
N LEU A 82 4.38 10.39 3.79
CA LEU A 82 3.37 11.26 3.19
C LEU A 82 2.36 10.43 2.39
N LEU A 83 1.08 10.49 2.73
CA LEU A 83 0.00 9.88 1.96
C LEU A 83 -0.83 10.95 1.25
N LEU A 84 -1.02 10.77 -0.05
CA LEU A 84 -2.01 11.50 -0.84
C LEU A 84 -3.07 10.50 -1.30
N TYR A 85 -4.32 10.77 -0.94
CA TYR A 85 -5.48 10.03 -1.41
C TYR A 85 -6.37 10.96 -2.21
N TYR A 86 -6.73 10.56 -3.43
CA TYR A 86 -7.71 11.25 -4.26
C TYR A 86 -8.85 10.30 -4.60
N SER A 87 -10.10 10.77 -4.52
CA SER A 87 -11.28 10.03 -4.97
C SER A 87 -12.20 10.94 -5.78
N GLY A 88 -12.54 10.54 -7.00
CA GLY A 88 -13.29 11.40 -7.91
C GLY A 88 -13.08 11.04 -9.37
N HIS A 89 -13.40 11.97 -10.28
CA HIS A 89 -13.17 11.75 -11.71
C HIS A 89 -11.72 12.05 -12.11
N GLY A 90 -11.18 11.22 -13.00
CA GLY A 90 -9.88 11.44 -13.65
C GLY A 90 -10.06 11.46 -15.18
N LEU A 91 -9.23 12.24 -15.85
CA LEU A 91 -9.23 12.40 -17.30
C LEU A 91 -7.81 12.22 -17.83
N LEU A 92 -7.69 11.61 -18.99
CA LEU A 92 -6.43 11.58 -19.75
C LEU A 92 -6.54 12.59 -20.88
N VAL A 93 -5.70 13.63 -20.81
CA VAL A 93 -5.77 14.79 -21.70
C VAL A 93 -4.55 14.82 -22.63
N GLY A 94 -4.79 15.18 -23.88
CA GLY A 94 -3.75 15.33 -24.91
C GLY A 94 -3.14 14.01 -25.41
N GLU A 95 -2.21 14.11 -26.36
CA GLU A 95 -1.54 12.96 -26.99
C GLU A 95 -0.69 12.16 -25.99
N SER A 96 -0.11 12.82 -24.99
CA SER A 96 0.67 12.18 -23.93
C SER A 96 -0.16 11.49 -22.86
N GLN A 97 -1.50 11.52 -22.99
CA GLN A 97 -2.45 10.96 -22.03
C GLN A 97 -2.10 11.37 -20.59
N ASP A 98 -2.00 12.68 -20.36
CA ASP A 98 -1.66 13.19 -19.04
C ASP A 98 -2.86 13.19 -18.12
N LEU A 99 -2.65 12.64 -16.92
CA LEU A 99 -3.69 12.53 -15.91
C LEU A 99 -4.04 13.90 -15.35
N HIS A 100 -5.31 14.25 -15.46
CA HIS A 100 -5.95 15.40 -14.86
C HIS A 100 -7.06 14.94 -13.92
N LEU A 101 -7.09 15.52 -12.72
CA LEU A 101 -8.06 15.21 -11.68
C LEU A 101 -9.16 16.27 -11.73
N ALA A 102 -10.41 15.85 -11.86
CA ALA A 102 -11.53 16.78 -11.89
C ALA A 102 -11.63 17.54 -10.56
N LEU A 103 -12.05 18.80 -10.65
CA LEU A 103 -12.36 19.66 -9.51
C LEU A 103 -13.86 19.95 -9.50
N LYS A 104 -14.36 20.54 -8.42
CA LYS A 104 -15.75 20.97 -8.34
C LYS A 104 -16.05 22.02 -9.41
N GLY A 105 -17.12 21.78 -10.17
CA GLY A 105 -17.62 22.78 -11.14
C GLY A 105 -16.74 22.96 -12.36
N VAL A 106 -15.82 22.02 -12.65
CA VAL A 106 -15.04 22.06 -13.89
C VAL A 106 -15.95 21.94 -15.10
N HIS A 107 -15.69 22.78 -16.09
CA HIS A 107 -16.42 22.77 -17.35
C HIS A 107 -15.55 22.25 -18.49
N TRP A 108 -14.24 22.50 -18.44
CA TRP A 108 -13.28 22.11 -19.46
C TRP A 108 -12.15 21.26 -18.89
N GLU A 109 -11.50 20.48 -19.76
CA GLU A 109 -10.37 19.62 -19.39
C GLU A 109 -9.20 20.45 -18.81
N ASP A 110 -9.01 21.69 -19.30
CA ASP A 110 -7.98 22.63 -18.84
C ASP A 110 -8.22 23.19 -17.42
N ASP A 111 -9.46 23.13 -16.94
CA ASP A 111 -9.82 23.57 -15.57
C ASP A 111 -9.44 22.51 -14.52
N CYS A 112 -9.15 21.28 -14.95
CA CYS A 112 -8.82 20.18 -14.07
C CYS A 112 -7.41 20.31 -13.47
N LEU A 113 -7.19 19.65 -12.33
CA LEU A 113 -5.89 19.61 -11.68
C LEU A 113 -4.96 18.62 -12.37
N SER A 114 -3.94 19.11 -13.06
CA SER A 114 -2.87 18.26 -13.61
C SER A 114 -2.15 17.47 -12.50
N TYR A 115 -2.14 16.14 -12.60
CA TYR A 115 -1.39 15.28 -11.68
C TYR A 115 0.13 15.53 -11.76
N ALA A 116 0.64 15.98 -12.91
CA ALA A 116 2.03 16.38 -13.04
C ALA A 116 2.40 17.56 -12.11
N LYS A 117 1.46 18.51 -11.90
CA LYS A 117 1.65 19.60 -10.93
C LYS A 117 1.66 19.09 -9.49
N VAL A 118 0.78 18.13 -9.15
CA VAL A 118 0.78 17.46 -7.83
C VAL A 118 2.11 16.76 -7.58
N ARG A 119 2.57 15.94 -8.53
CA ARG A 119 3.88 15.26 -8.47
C ARG A 119 5.02 16.25 -8.29
N THR A 120 4.96 17.37 -9.01
CA THR A 120 5.95 18.43 -8.90
C THR A 120 5.99 19.01 -7.49
N ARG A 121 4.83 19.25 -6.85
CA ARG A 121 4.77 19.70 -5.44
C ARG A 121 5.26 18.65 -4.45
N LEU A 122 4.96 17.36 -4.68
CA LEU A 122 5.50 16.27 -3.87
C LEU A 122 7.04 16.23 -3.91
N ARG A 123 7.68 16.61 -5.03
CA ARG A 123 9.15 16.65 -5.18
C ARG A 123 9.81 17.94 -4.73
N GLN A 124 9.29 19.09 -5.18
CA GLN A 124 9.97 20.38 -5.08
C GLN A 124 9.99 20.96 -3.67
N SER A 125 9.13 20.48 -2.78
CA SER A 125 8.95 21.04 -1.44
C SER A 125 10.10 20.75 -0.47
N GLY A 126 11.24 20.24 -0.94
CA GLY A 126 12.32 19.76 -0.06
C GLY A 126 11.85 18.61 0.82
N SER A 127 10.88 17.81 0.33
CA SER A 127 10.21 16.75 1.08
C SER A 127 11.24 15.86 1.76
N ARG A 128 11.12 15.75 3.08
CA ARG A 128 11.95 14.89 3.93
C ARG A 128 11.27 13.57 4.22
N ALA A 129 10.08 13.35 3.68
CA ALA A 129 9.35 12.11 3.84
C ALA A 129 10.21 10.97 3.28
N ARG A 130 10.47 9.98 4.12
CA ARG A 130 11.19 8.76 3.72
C ARG A 130 10.38 7.93 2.75
N ARG A 131 9.05 8.07 2.81
CA ARG A 131 8.07 7.30 2.04
C ARG A 131 6.98 8.24 1.54
N THR A 132 6.59 8.12 0.28
CA THR A 132 5.45 8.84 -0.26
C THR A 132 4.49 7.84 -0.88
N VAL A 133 3.20 7.94 -0.59
CA VAL A 133 2.19 7.00 -1.06
C VAL A 133 1.10 7.80 -1.72
N VAL A 134 0.71 7.39 -2.92
CA VAL A 134 -0.35 8.03 -3.69
C VAL A 134 -1.40 6.99 -4.04
N ILE A 135 -2.64 7.22 -3.62
CA ILE A 135 -3.78 6.36 -3.91
C ILE A 135 -4.79 7.18 -4.70
N LEU A 136 -5.10 6.74 -5.91
CA LEU A 136 -6.00 7.44 -6.83
C LEU A 136 -7.22 6.56 -7.11
N ASP A 137 -8.30 6.79 -6.37
CA ASP A 137 -9.60 6.18 -6.62
C ASP A 137 -10.37 6.98 -7.67
N CYS A 138 -9.90 6.90 -8.92
CA CYS A 138 -10.48 7.64 -10.03
C CYS A 138 -10.56 6.82 -11.33
N CYS A 139 -11.67 6.96 -12.04
CA CYS A 139 -11.78 6.49 -13.41
C CYS A 139 -10.83 7.27 -14.32
N TYR A 140 -10.19 6.60 -15.28
CA TYR A 140 -9.56 7.26 -16.42
C TYR A 140 -10.61 7.45 -17.51
N SER A 141 -11.37 8.53 -17.45
CA SER A 141 -12.29 8.92 -18.53
C SER A 141 -11.50 9.56 -19.68
N GLY A 142 -10.63 8.78 -20.31
CA GLY A 142 -9.96 9.19 -21.54
C GLY A 142 -10.88 8.94 -22.72
N LYS A 143 -11.31 10.01 -23.42
CA LYS A 143 -11.65 9.91 -24.84
C LYS A 143 -10.57 9.17 -25.64
N ALA A 144 -9.33 9.15 -25.15
CA ALA A 144 -8.19 8.48 -25.75
C ALA A 144 -8.22 6.94 -25.76
N LEU A 145 -9.10 6.26 -24.99
CA LEU A 145 -9.29 4.79 -25.14
C LEU A 145 -10.35 4.42 -26.20
N ASN A 146 -11.07 5.42 -26.69
CA ASN A 146 -12.09 5.31 -27.72
C ASN A 146 -11.67 6.23 -28.88
N GLY A 147 -10.74 5.75 -29.70
CA GLY A 147 -10.36 6.44 -30.94
C GLY A 147 -11.59 6.96 -31.68
N GLU A 148 -11.56 8.24 -32.00
CA GLU A 148 -12.37 8.98 -32.99
C GLU A 148 -13.86 8.59 -33.13
N MET A 149 -14.74 9.53 -32.74
CA MET A 149 -16.20 9.52 -32.93
C MET A 149 -16.96 8.28 -32.39
N GLY A 150 -17.53 8.40 -31.19
CA GLY A 150 -18.52 7.44 -30.73
C GLY A 150 -19.21 7.87 -29.44
N THR A 151 -20.51 8.11 -29.55
CA THR A 151 -21.44 8.19 -28.41
C THR A 151 -21.39 6.92 -27.58
N ALA A 152 -21.42 7.08 -26.25
CA ALA A 152 -21.75 6.10 -25.23
C ALA A 152 -21.01 4.75 -25.25
N ALA A 153 -20.43 4.43 -24.09
CA ALA A 153 -20.06 3.09 -23.64
C ALA A 153 -20.75 1.96 -24.41
N GLU A 154 -20.06 1.38 -25.38
CA GLU A 154 -20.19 0.03 -25.97
C GLU A 154 -19.53 0.08 -27.35
N GLN A 155 -18.83 -0.99 -27.76
CA GLN A 155 -18.24 -1.19 -29.10
C GLN A 155 -16.86 -0.56 -29.37
N ASN A 156 -15.83 -1.00 -28.64
CA ASN A 156 -14.53 -1.17 -29.26
C ASN A 156 -13.98 -2.55 -28.89
N GLN A 157 -14.03 -3.47 -29.87
CA GLN A 157 -13.69 -4.90 -29.83
C GLN A 157 -12.17 -5.15 -29.78
N GLY A 158 -11.44 -4.34 -29.01
CA GLY A 158 -10.02 -4.59 -28.72
C GLY A 158 -9.87 -5.65 -27.64
N ASP A 159 -8.75 -6.37 -27.63
CA ASP A 159 -8.42 -7.32 -26.57
C ASP A 159 -8.42 -6.60 -25.20
N PRO A 160 -9.30 -6.97 -24.26
CA PRO A 160 -9.34 -6.37 -22.92
C PRO A 160 -7.99 -6.43 -22.19
N SER A 161 -7.17 -7.44 -22.49
CA SER A 161 -5.84 -7.61 -21.89
C SER A 161 -4.83 -6.57 -22.39
N ALA A 162 -4.89 -6.18 -23.67
CA ALA A 162 -4.01 -5.16 -24.24
C ALA A 162 -4.28 -3.77 -23.66
N LYS A 163 -5.55 -3.37 -23.57
CA LYS A 163 -5.96 -2.11 -22.90
C LYS A 163 -5.54 -2.08 -21.44
N GLN A 164 -5.61 -3.24 -20.78
CA GLN A 164 -5.19 -3.37 -19.39
C GLN A 164 -3.68 -3.19 -19.23
N GLN A 165 -2.89 -3.70 -20.17
CA GLN A 165 -1.44 -3.61 -20.17
C GLN A 165 -0.96 -2.18 -20.50
N GLU A 166 -1.60 -1.49 -21.44
CA GLU A 166 -1.36 -0.07 -21.70
C GLU A 166 -1.63 0.79 -20.46
N LEU A 167 -2.73 0.51 -19.77
CA LEU A 167 -3.06 1.24 -18.55
C LEU A 167 -2.08 0.96 -17.41
N ALA A 168 -1.62 -0.28 -17.27
CA ALA A 168 -0.57 -0.64 -16.33
C ALA A 168 0.73 0.13 -16.62
N ALA A 169 1.14 0.19 -17.90
CA ALA A 169 2.30 0.96 -18.33
C ALA A 169 2.13 2.46 -18.06
N LEU A 170 0.93 3.00 -18.30
CA LEU A 170 0.60 4.39 -17.98
C LEU A 170 0.73 4.66 -16.48
N VAL A 171 0.13 3.83 -15.61
CA VAL A 171 0.23 3.99 -14.15
C VAL A 171 1.68 3.88 -13.68
N ALA A 172 2.44 2.94 -14.21
CA ALA A 172 3.88 2.83 -13.93
C ALA A 172 4.64 4.11 -14.34
N SER A 173 4.35 4.70 -15.50
CA SER A 173 4.94 5.98 -15.93
C SER A 173 4.56 7.15 -15.01
N LYS A 174 3.43 7.08 -14.31
CA LYS A 174 3.04 8.12 -13.34
C LYS A 174 3.69 7.92 -11.97
N ALA A 175 4.30 6.76 -11.71
CA ALA A 175 5.01 6.41 -10.48
C ALA A 175 6.51 6.80 -10.47
N GLU A 176 6.99 7.68 -11.36
CA GLU A 176 8.43 7.98 -11.46
C GLU A 176 9.03 8.67 -10.21
N ILE A 177 8.34 8.86 -9.08
CA ILE A 177 8.95 9.42 -7.87
C ILE A 177 9.56 8.28 -7.06
N GLU A 178 10.82 8.42 -6.63
CA GLU A 178 11.48 7.40 -5.80
C GLU A 178 10.77 7.28 -4.45
N GLY A 179 10.48 6.05 -4.04
CA GLY A 179 9.69 5.81 -2.83
C GLY A 179 8.21 6.20 -2.97
N VAL A 180 7.69 6.29 -4.21
CA VAL A 180 6.26 6.41 -4.50
C VAL A 180 5.64 5.10 -4.94
N CYS A 181 4.50 4.82 -4.34
CA CYS A 181 3.55 3.84 -4.81
C CYS A 181 2.30 4.55 -5.31
N VAL A 182 1.89 4.29 -6.55
CA VAL A 182 0.61 4.73 -7.12
C VAL A 182 -0.32 3.52 -7.21
N LEU A 183 -1.44 3.56 -6.49
CA LEU A 183 -2.49 2.55 -6.57
C LEU A 183 -3.75 3.19 -7.16
N THR A 184 -4.24 2.68 -8.31
CA THR A 184 -5.39 3.32 -8.99
C THR A 184 -6.57 2.39 -9.24
N ALA A 185 -7.78 2.89 -8.98
CA ALA A 185 -9.04 2.23 -9.30
C ALA A 185 -9.44 2.46 -10.76
N SER A 186 -8.84 1.73 -11.70
CA SER A 186 -9.14 1.91 -13.12
C SER A 186 -10.49 1.31 -13.53
N ALA A 187 -11.60 1.94 -13.15
CA ALA A 187 -12.93 1.50 -13.57
C ALA A 187 -13.24 1.87 -15.03
N ALA A 188 -13.69 0.89 -15.81
CA ALA A 188 -14.14 1.10 -17.20
C ALA A 188 -15.44 1.91 -17.29
N THR A 189 -16.24 1.98 -16.22
CA THR A 189 -17.51 2.73 -16.18
C THR A 189 -17.74 3.38 -14.82
N ARG A 190 -18.55 4.45 -14.79
CA ARG A 190 -19.02 5.09 -13.55
C ARG A 190 -19.65 4.09 -12.58
N LYS A 191 -20.44 3.14 -13.09
CA LYS A 191 -21.10 2.10 -12.29
C LYS A 191 -20.11 1.16 -11.63
N ALA A 192 -18.97 0.90 -12.25
CA ALA A 192 -17.92 0.08 -11.68
C ALA A 192 -17.09 0.82 -10.62
N LEU A 193 -16.97 2.15 -10.72
CA LEU A 193 -16.31 2.98 -9.71
C LEU A 193 -17.20 3.19 -8.49
N SER A 194 -18.43 3.66 -8.69
CA SER A 194 -19.40 3.96 -7.63
C SER A 194 -20.69 3.20 -7.91
N PRO A 195 -20.78 1.91 -7.53
CA PRO A 195 -22.00 1.13 -7.70
C PRO A 195 -23.18 1.78 -6.97
N VAL A 196 -24.35 1.75 -7.60
CA VAL A 196 -25.56 2.39 -7.08
C VAL A 196 -25.96 1.74 -5.75
N GLY A 197 -26.16 2.56 -4.72
CA GLY A 197 -26.60 2.11 -3.40
C GLY A 197 -25.49 1.59 -2.49
N GLU A 198 -24.25 1.53 -2.96
CA GLU A 198 -23.10 1.23 -2.11
C GLU A 198 -22.66 2.46 -1.31
N ARG A 199 -22.20 2.23 -0.08
CA ARG A 199 -21.76 3.30 0.82
C ARG A 199 -20.45 3.94 0.36
N TYR A 200 -19.56 3.14 -0.22
CA TYR A 200 -18.23 3.53 -0.67
C TYR A 200 -18.10 3.24 -2.16
N SER A 201 -17.11 3.85 -2.82
CA SER A 201 -16.70 3.40 -4.16
C SER A 201 -16.23 1.94 -4.07
N ALA A 202 -16.26 1.20 -5.18
CA ALA A 202 -15.92 -0.21 -5.20
C ALA A 202 -14.49 -0.44 -4.67
N PHE A 203 -13.51 0.30 -5.22
CA PHE A 203 -12.11 0.19 -4.80
C PHE A 203 -11.91 0.64 -3.35
N THR A 204 -12.41 1.82 -2.96
CA THR A 204 -12.20 2.33 -1.61
C THR A 204 -12.91 1.46 -0.57
N GLY A 205 -14.06 0.88 -0.90
CA GLY A 205 -14.76 -0.08 -0.05
C GLY A 205 -13.91 -1.31 0.26
N GLU A 206 -13.26 -1.91 -0.75
CA GLU A 206 -12.36 -3.03 -0.53
C GLU A 206 -11.05 -2.61 0.18
N LEU A 207 -10.49 -1.44 -0.12
CA LEU A 207 -9.34 -0.89 0.59
C LEU A 207 -9.63 -0.69 2.08
N ILE A 208 -10.75 -0.06 2.41
CA ILE A 208 -11.23 0.10 3.79
C ILE A 208 -11.36 -1.26 4.47
N HIS A 209 -11.92 -2.26 3.77
CA HIS A 209 -12.07 -3.60 4.32
C HIS A 209 -10.70 -4.21 4.66
N VAL A 210 -9.74 -4.17 3.74
CA VAL A 210 -8.38 -4.70 3.95
C VAL A 210 -7.68 -4.00 5.09
N LEU A 211 -7.74 -2.67 5.17
CA LEU A 211 -7.12 -1.90 6.26
C LEU A 211 -7.78 -2.17 7.61
N SER A 212 -9.11 -2.37 7.65
CA SER A 212 -9.86 -2.55 8.89
C SER A 212 -9.77 -3.97 9.47
N HIS A 213 -9.68 -4.98 8.60
CA HIS A 213 -9.75 -6.39 9.02
C HIS A 213 -8.42 -7.12 8.87
N GLY A 214 -7.53 -6.62 8.01
CA GLY A 214 -6.30 -7.30 7.64
C GLY A 214 -6.50 -8.38 6.58
N VAL A 215 -5.43 -9.13 6.34
CA VAL A 215 -5.36 -10.25 5.39
C VAL A 215 -5.00 -11.51 6.16
N GLU A 216 -5.91 -12.49 6.19
CA GLU A 216 -5.68 -13.77 6.85
C GLU A 216 -4.51 -14.52 6.21
N GLY A 217 -3.66 -15.14 7.03
CA GLY A 217 -2.45 -15.82 6.56
C GLY A 217 -1.34 -14.89 6.06
N GLY A 218 -1.55 -13.57 6.08
CA GLY A 218 -0.55 -12.58 5.69
C GLY A 218 0.51 -12.30 6.76
N SER A 219 1.51 -11.50 6.37
CA SER A 219 2.55 -10.95 7.25
C SER A 219 1.97 -10.12 8.39
N GLU A 220 2.79 -9.85 9.42
CA GLU A 220 2.42 -8.99 10.56
C GLU A 220 2.06 -7.56 10.13
N TYR A 221 2.63 -7.09 9.03
CA TYR A 221 2.42 -5.76 8.48
C TYR A 221 1.90 -5.86 7.06
N LEU A 222 1.03 -4.92 6.68
CA LEU A 222 0.53 -4.71 5.34
C LEU A 222 1.41 -3.71 4.62
N ASP A 223 2.16 -4.18 3.63
CA ASP A 223 2.82 -3.33 2.65
C ASP A 223 1.91 -3.03 1.45
N MET A 224 2.37 -2.15 0.55
CA MET A 224 1.61 -1.76 -0.62
C MET A 224 1.31 -2.92 -1.57
N THR A 225 2.19 -3.92 -1.65
CA THR A 225 1.97 -5.13 -2.46
C THR A 225 0.85 -5.98 -1.87
N ALA A 226 0.91 -6.25 -0.56
CA ALA A 226 -0.11 -7.01 0.15
C ALA A 226 -1.49 -6.34 0.08
N ILE A 227 -1.53 -5.00 0.19
CA ILE A 227 -2.76 -4.22 0.01
C ILE A 227 -3.29 -4.36 -1.42
N TYR A 228 -2.43 -4.19 -2.42
CA TYR A 228 -2.81 -4.32 -3.82
C TYR A 228 -3.37 -5.71 -4.14
N ASP A 229 -2.67 -6.77 -3.74
CA ASP A 229 -3.08 -8.15 -4.01
C ASP A 229 -4.41 -8.47 -3.33
N ALA A 230 -4.57 -8.07 -2.06
CA ALA A 230 -5.80 -8.30 -1.31
C ALA A 230 -6.99 -7.53 -1.90
N VAL A 231 -6.82 -6.25 -2.24
CA VAL A 231 -7.88 -5.46 -2.87
C VAL A 231 -8.25 -6.02 -4.24
N SER A 232 -7.25 -6.39 -5.05
CA SER A 232 -7.46 -6.98 -6.38
C SER A 232 -8.20 -8.31 -6.30
N ALA A 233 -7.81 -9.20 -5.38
CA ALA A 233 -8.48 -10.47 -5.16
C ALA A 233 -9.95 -10.29 -4.77
N ARG A 234 -10.24 -9.31 -3.90
CA ARG A 234 -11.60 -9.01 -3.45
C ARG A 234 -12.47 -8.40 -4.54
N LEU A 235 -11.93 -7.47 -5.34
CA LEU A 235 -12.63 -6.93 -6.49
C LEU A 235 -12.92 -8.01 -7.54
N ALA A 236 -12.00 -8.95 -7.75
CA ALA A 236 -12.19 -10.05 -8.71
C ALA A 236 -13.34 -11.00 -8.33
N LEU A 237 -13.75 -11.05 -7.05
CA LEU A 237 -14.94 -11.81 -6.61
C LEU A 237 -16.26 -11.15 -7.04
N ARG A 238 -16.22 -9.90 -7.49
CA ARG A 238 -17.40 -9.10 -7.85
C ARG A 238 -17.50 -9.00 -9.38
N PRO A 239 -18.60 -9.44 -10.00
CA PRO A 239 -18.77 -9.36 -11.45
C PRO A 239 -18.64 -7.92 -11.99
N GLY A 240 -17.82 -7.74 -13.02
CA GLY A 240 -17.67 -6.47 -13.73
C GLY A 240 -16.85 -5.40 -13.00
N MET A 241 -16.14 -5.76 -11.92
CA MET A 241 -15.22 -4.85 -11.26
C MET A 241 -13.90 -4.74 -12.03
N PRO A 242 -13.25 -3.56 -12.01
CA PRO A 242 -11.96 -3.39 -12.64
C PRO A 242 -10.84 -4.04 -11.85
N VAL A 243 -9.76 -4.37 -12.55
CA VAL A 243 -8.49 -4.71 -11.92
C VAL A 243 -7.79 -3.39 -11.54
N PRO A 244 -7.43 -3.16 -10.26
CA PRO A 244 -6.63 -2.02 -9.86
C PRO A 244 -5.29 -2.01 -10.59
N GLN A 245 -4.70 -0.84 -10.80
CA GLN A 245 -3.32 -0.73 -11.29
C GLN A 245 -2.37 -0.35 -10.18
N PHE A 246 -1.15 -0.87 -10.29
CA PHE A 246 -0.09 -0.69 -9.32
C PHE A 246 1.18 -0.24 -10.03
N GLY A 247 1.65 0.97 -9.70
CA GLY A 247 2.90 1.52 -10.21
C GLY A 247 3.82 1.85 -9.05
N THR A 248 5.08 1.43 -9.13
CA THR A 248 6.08 1.70 -8.09
C THR A 248 7.42 2.10 -8.70
N ARG A 249 8.23 2.81 -7.91
CA ARG A 249 9.65 3.07 -8.22
C ARG A 249 10.51 2.88 -6.98
N GLY A 250 11.67 2.26 -7.14
CA GLY A 250 12.54 1.88 -6.01
C GLY A 250 11.83 0.87 -5.10
N HIS A 251 11.95 1.05 -3.78
CA HIS A 251 11.30 0.20 -2.77
C HIS A 251 9.84 0.57 -2.47
N GLY A 252 9.16 1.27 -3.39
CA GLY A 252 7.78 1.74 -3.19
C GLY A 252 6.77 0.61 -2.90
N ALA A 253 7.00 -0.58 -3.44
CA ALA A 253 6.15 -1.76 -3.23
C ALA A 253 6.22 -2.33 -1.81
N GLU A 254 7.34 -2.10 -1.12
CA GLU A 254 7.66 -2.62 0.22
C GLU A 254 7.29 -1.61 1.33
N ILE A 255 6.71 -0.46 0.96
CA ILE A 255 6.26 0.55 1.93
C ILE A 255 5.15 -0.08 2.79
N VAL A 256 5.45 -0.28 4.07
CA VAL A 256 4.47 -0.67 5.08
C VAL A 256 3.53 0.49 5.37
N ILE A 257 2.22 0.20 5.34
CA ILE A 257 1.16 1.15 5.66
C ILE A 257 0.55 0.86 7.01
N ALA A 258 0.21 -0.39 7.32
CA ALA A 258 -0.59 -0.70 8.50
C ALA A 258 -0.14 -2.00 9.17
N PRO A 259 -0.40 -2.17 10.47
CA PRO A 259 -0.39 -3.50 11.06
C PRO A 259 -1.48 -4.36 10.41
N ASN A 260 -1.18 -5.64 10.16
CA ASN A 260 -2.17 -6.59 9.68
C ASN A 260 -3.02 -7.08 10.86
N ARG A 261 -4.26 -6.59 10.95
CA ARG A 261 -5.18 -6.92 12.04
C ARG A 261 -5.64 -8.39 12.06
N ALA A 262 -5.51 -9.09 10.94
CA ALA A 262 -5.78 -10.52 10.84
C ALA A 262 -4.56 -11.37 11.22
N HIS A 263 -3.39 -10.76 11.46
CA HIS A 263 -2.20 -11.52 11.79
C HIS A 263 -2.37 -12.28 13.10
N ARG A 264 -2.04 -13.57 13.05
CA ARG A 264 -1.97 -14.44 14.22
C ARG A 264 -0.52 -14.91 14.33
N PRO A 265 0.19 -14.59 15.43
CA PRO A 265 1.53 -15.11 15.61
C PRO A 265 1.48 -16.64 15.61
N PRO A 266 2.51 -17.33 15.09
CA PRO A 266 2.57 -18.78 15.14
C PRO A 266 2.37 -19.24 16.58
N ARG A 267 1.40 -20.13 16.80
CA ARG A 267 1.19 -20.69 18.13
C ARG A 267 2.50 -21.37 18.54
N PRO A 268 3.12 -21.01 19.68
CA PRO A 268 4.29 -21.76 20.14
C PRO A 268 3.90 -23.23 20.22
N PRO A 269 4.76 -24.17 19.79
CA PRO A 269 4.45 -25.59 19.87
C PRO A 269 3.96 -25.88 21.28
N ALA A 270 2.77 -26.47 21.38
CA ALA A 270 2.17 -26.77 22.68
C ALA A 270 3.23 -27.43 23.53
N GLY A 271 3.64 -26.74 24.60
CA GLY A 271 4.70 -27.21 25.46
C GLY A 271 4.42 -28.66 25.79
N THR A 272 5.41 -29.52 25.57
CA THR A 272 5.46 -30.82 26.22
C THR A 272 5.08 -30.57 27.67
N VAL A 273 3.87 -31.00 28.04
CA VAL A 273 3.46 -31.09 29.43
C VAL A 273 4.65 -31.68 30.15
N ASN A 274 5.19 -30.92 31.12
CA ASN A 274 6.15 -31.44 32.06
C ASN A 274 5.44 -32.59 32.78
N ALA A 275 5.53 -33.79 32.22
CA ALA A 275 5.46 -34.99 33.01
C ALA A 275 6.61 -34.83 34.01
N SER A 276 6.27 -34.50 35.25
CA SER A 276 7.16 -34.68 36.38
C SER A 276 7.63 -36.12 36.34
N VAL A 277 8.81 -36.34 35.78
CA VAL A 277 9.50 -37.62 35.82
C VAL A 277 9.97 -37.78 37.26
N GLU A 278 9.20 -38.51 38.05
CA GLU A 278 9.77 -39.22 39.19
C GLU A 278 10.95 -40.04 38.68
N VAL A 279 12.13 -39.76 39.21
CA VAL A 279 13.36 -40.45 38.87
C VAL A 279 13.27 -41.88 39.42
N HIS A 280 12.85 -42.82 38.58
CA HIS A 280 13.12 -44.25 38.78
C HIS A 280 14.40 -44.60 38.02
N PRO A 281 15.44 -45.14 38.69
CA PRO A 281 16.59 -45.64 37.99
C PRO A 281 16.23 -47.01 37.40
N ALA A 282 16.36 -47.18 36.09
CA ALA A 282 17.29 -48.15 35.50
C ALA A 282 16.97 -48.46 34.02
N GLN A 283 18.07 -48.78 33.33
CA GLN A 283 18.20 -49.57 32.10
C GLN A 283 18.06 -48.82 30.77
N ALA A 284 19.23 -48.34 30.31
CA ALA A 284 19.49 -48.01 28.93
C ALA A 284 19.40 -49.26 28.04
N VAL A 285 18.51 -49.21 27.06
CA VAL A 285 18.58 -50.02 25.83
C VAL A 285 18.86 -49.03 24.69
N PRO A 286 19.87 -49.26 23.83
CA PRO A 286 20.28 -48.28 22.82
C PRO A 286 19.32 -48.30 21.62
N ILE A 287 18.82 -47.12 21.23
CA ILE A 287 18.13 -46.90 19.95
C ILE A 287 19.19 -46.45 18.92
N PRO A 288 19.26 -47.03 17.71
CA PRO A 288 20.35 -46.79 16.76
C PRO A 288 20.33 -45.40 16.10
N ASP A 289 21.55 -44.96 15.78
CA ASP A 289 21.98 -43.70 15.19
C ASP A 289 21.19 -43.22 13.95
N ARG A 290 20.76 -41.95 13.99
CA ARG A 290 20.63 -41.12 12.77
C ARG A 290 21.98 -40.52 12.40
N GLY A 291 22.95 -41.36 12.02
CA GLY A 291 24.14 -41.05 11.20
C GLY A 291 24.95 -39.77 11.46
N LEU A 292 24.76 -39.08 12.58
CA LEU A 292 25.39 -37.80 12.92
C LEU A 292 26.27 -38.03 14.14
N ALA A 293 27.54 -37.66 14.03
CA ALA A 293 28.46 -37.68 15.16
C ALA A 293 27.85 -36.93 16.37
N PRO A 294 28.07 -37.41 17.61
CA PRO A 294 27.50 -36.79 18.81
C PRO A 294 27.88 -35.31 18.92
N VAL A 295 26.98 -34.48 19.45
CA VAL A 295 27.30 -33.07 19.75
C VAL A 295 28.37 -33.04 20.83
N LEU A 296 29.52 -32.46 20.50
CA LEU A 296 30.65 -32.31 21.43
C LEU A 296 30.54 -31.00 22.21
N ALA A 297 30.01 -29.94 21.60
CA ALA A 297 29.76 -28.64 22.23
C ALA A 297 28.73 -27.81 21.44
N THR A 298 28.22 -26.74 22.05
CA THR A 298 27.37 -25.74 21.38
C THR A 298 27.91 -24.33 21.66
N TYR A 299 28.08 -23.51 20.62
CA TYR A 299 28.52 -22.12 20.77
C TYR A 299 27.66 -21.18 19.92
N LYS A 300 27.10 -20.13 20.56
CA LYS A 300 26.16 -19.17 19.93
C LYS A 300 25.06 -19.85 19.10
N GLY A 301 24.57 -20.99 19.58
CA GLY A 301 23.50 -21.76 18.92
C GLY A 301 23.97 -22.72 17.81
N VAL A 302 25.26 -22.84 17.54
CA VAL A 302 25.82 -23.79 16.55
C VAL A 302 26.36 -25.04 17.25
N GLU A 303 25.92 -26.22 16.81
CA GLU A 303 26.41 -27.51 17.29
C GLU A 303 27.76 -27.88 16.67
N ILE A 304 28.75 -28.14 17.51
CA ILE A 304 30.07 -28.62 17.11
C ILE A 304 30.10 -30.13 17.36
N ARG A 305 30.14 -30.91 16.27
CA ARG A 305 30.17 -32.38 16.32
C ARG A 305 31.54 -32.97 15.95
N ASP A 306 32.46 -32.12 15.47
CA ASP A 306 33.81 -32.51 15.08
C ASP A 306 34.85 -32.14 16.15
N ARG A 307 35.72 -33.09 16.50
CA ARG A 307 36.70 -32.93 17.58
C ARG A 307 37.86 -31.99 17.21
N GLN A 308 38.27 -31.93 15.94
CA GLN A 308 39.29 -30.99 15.50
C GLN A 308 38.77 -29.55 15.52
N VAL A 309 37.52 -29.34 15.08
CA VAL A 309 36.86 -28.03 15.15
C VAL A 309 36.75 -27.56 16.60
N LEU A 310 36.36 -28.45 17.52
CA LEU A 310 36.31 -28.11 18.95
C LEU A 310 37.68 -27.72 19.51
N LEU A 311 38.74 -28.47 19.18
CA LEU A 311 40.09 -28.19 19.67
C LEU A 311 40.67 -26.88 19.11
N GLN A 312 40.42 -26.57 17.83
CA GLN A 312 40.78 -25.28 17.24
C GLN A 312 40.05 -24.14 17.94
N PHE A 313 38.75 -24.29 18.16
CA PHE A 313 37.92 -23.29 18.82
C PHE A 313 38.39 -23.00 20.26
N LEU A 314 38.70 -24.04 21.04
CA LEU A 314 39.22 -23.89 22.41
C LEU A 314 40.63 -23.28 22.45
N THR A 315 41.44 -23.49 21.41
CA THR A 315 42.77 -22.89 21.31
C THR A 315 42.68 -21.41 20.99
N GLN A 316 41.75 -21.00 20.12
CA GLN A 316 41.51 -19.61 19.76
C GLN A 316 40.97 -18.80 20.95
N LEU A 317 40.02 -19.35 21.72
CA LEU A 317 39.52 -18.72 22.95
C LEU A 317 40.63 -18.50 23.99
N LYS A 318 41.57 -19.45 24.12
CA LYS A 318 42.75 -19.32 25.01
C LYS A 318 43.83 -18.36 24.48
N ALA A 319 43.78 -17.96 23.21
CA ALA A 319 44.66 -16.96 22.63
C ALA A 319 44.07 -15.56 22.82
N ASP A 320 42.75 -15.40 22.65
CA ASP A 320 42.04 -14.13 22.88
C ASP A 320 42.09 -13.72 24.37
N ASP A 321 41.99 -14.67 25.30
CA ASP A 321 42.12 -14.40 26.76
C ASP A 321 43.54 -13.99 27.19
N ARG A 322 44.56 -14.24 26.35
CA ARG A 322 45.97 -13.87 26.63
C ARG A 322 46.40 -12.55 25.97
N GLY A 323 45.51 -11.91 25.21
CA GLY A 323 45.74 -10.60 24.59
C GLY A 323 45.17 -9.41 25.36
N ALA A 324 44.55 -9.64 26.53
CA ALA A 324 43.87 -8.61 27.32
C ALA A 324 44.67 -8.10 28.55
N ASP A 325 45.88 -8.60 28.79
CA ASP A 325 46.82 -8.10 29.80
C ASP A 325 48.17 -7.74 29.14
N VAL A 326 48.18 -6.63 28.37
CA VAL A 326 49.36 -5.76 28.11
C VAL A 326 48.88 -4.32 27.97
#